data_AF-A0A4R3HEI1-F1
#
_entry.id   AF-A0A4R3HEI1-F1
#
_cell.length_a   1.000
_cell.length_b   1.000
_cell.length_c   1.000
_cell.angle_alpha   90.00
_cell.angle_beta   90.00
_cell.angle_gamma   90.00
#
_symmetry.space_group_name_H-M   'P 1'
#
loop_
_entity.id
_entity.type
_entity.pdbx_description
1 polymer ?
#
loop_
_entity_poly.entity_id
_entity_poly.type
_entity_poly.pdbx_seq_one_letter_code
_entity_poly.pdbx_strand_id
1 'polypeptide(L)'
;MGWSEAGRRNLERAAGGIAIPNPLVGEIAEALLELGGAAHRDLVVAHIAKRRGVYRPSEVMRRELDEAFAAYCLDAGHPRAANLLHRPYGPHSRRWALTDQAYGMLRGQAAAGAR
;
A
#
# COMPACT_ATOMS: atom_id res chain seq x y z
N MET A 1 17.75 -12.92 -5.21
CA MET A 1 18.29 -11.54 -5.15
C MET A 1 17.34 -10.73 -4.31
N GLY A 2 17.85 -10.29 -3.15
CA GLY A 2 17.07 -9.70 -2.07
C GLY A 2 16.65 -8.27 -2.35
N TRP A 3 15.59 -7.90 -1.65
CA TRP A 3 14.98 -6.58 -1.60
C TRP A 3 16.02 -5.53 -1.21
N SER A 4 15.91 -4.31 -1.75
CA SER A 4 16.71 -3.19 -1.23
C SER A 4 16.10 -2.73 0.10
N GLU A 5 16.89 -2.85 1.16
CA GLU A 5 16.60 -2.43 2.55
C GLU A 5 16.14 -0.95 2.64
N ALA A 6 16.45 -0.15 1.61
CA ALA A 6 16.10 1.25 1.49
C ALA A 6 14.58 1.52 1.37
N GLY A 7 13.81 0.67 0.69
CA GLY A 7 12.36 0.87 0.53
C GLY A 7 11.60 0.67 1.85
N ARG A 8 11.98 -0.36 2.60
CA ARG A 8 11.42 -0.68 3.93
C ARG A 8 11.71 0.44 4.94
N ARG A 9 12.96 0.91 4.98
CA ARG A 9 13.37 2.02 5.86
C ARG A 9 12.71 3.35 5.50
N ASN A 10 12.47 3.63 4.22
CA ASN A 10 11.80 4.86 3.80
C ASN A 10 10.32 4.86 4.20
N LEU A 11 9.64 3.72 4.11
CA LEU A 11 8.25 3.61 4.56
C LEU A 11 8.12 3.65 6.09
N GLU A 12 9.02 2.99 6.83
CA GLU A 12 9.07 3.05 8.31
C GLU A 12 9.39 4.46 8.82
N ARG A 13 10.27 5.21 8.12
CA ARG A 13 10.52 6.63 8.41
C ARG A 13 9.36 7.53 8.01
N ALA A 14 8.71 7.27 6.87
CA ALA A 14 7.54 8.00 6.42
C ALA A 14 6.34 7.78 7.36
N ALA A 15 6.19 6.58 7.92
CA ALA A 15 5.07 6.26 8.79
C ALA A 15 5.09 6.96 10.16
N GLY A 16 6.13 7.74 10.52
CA GLY A 16 6.10 8.60 11.73
C GLY A 16 5.75 7.85 13.03
N GLY A 17 6.21 6.60 13.18
CA GLY A 17 5.89 5.76 14.33
C GLY A 17 4.62 4.91 14.19
N ILE A 18 3.94 4.96 13.04
CA ILE A 18 2.91 4.00 12.69
C ILE A 18 3.60 2.70 12.26
N ALA A 19 3.54 1.68 13.12
CA ALA A 19 3.93 0.34 12.72
C ALA A 19 2.99 -0.12 11.60
N ILE A 20 3.49 -0.24 10.37
CA ILE A 20 2.81 -0.98 9.31
C ILE A 20 3.18 -2.44 9.54
N PRO A 21 2.32 -3.26 10.17
CA PRO A 21 2.70 -4.59 10.64
C PRO A 21 2.98 -5.56 9.49
N ASN A 22 2.55 -5.22 8.26
CA ASN A 22 2.71 -6.06 7.09
C ASN A 22 3.42 -5.30 5.95
N PRO A 23 4.62 -5.74 5.50
CA PRO A 23 5.34 -5.07 4.42
C PRO A 23 4.56 -5.00 3.11
N LEU A 24 3.65 -5.95 2.85
CA LEU A 24 2.79 -5.95 1.66
C LEU A 24 1.77 -4.79 1.69
N VAL A 25 1.25 -4.43 2.87
CA VAL A 25 0.38 -3.27 3.04
C VAL A 25 1.12 -1.99 2.69
N GLY A 26 2.40 -1.91 3.06
CA GLY A 26 3.27 -0.80 2.70
C GLY A 26 3.46 -0.65 1.19
N GLU A 27 3.75 -1.74 0.49
CA GLU A 27 3.87 -1.74 -0.98
C GLU A 27 2.56 -1.36 -1.67
N ILE A 28 1.43 -1.81 -1.13
CA ILE A 28 0.11 -1.42 -1.64
C ILE A 28 -0.11 0.09 -1.45
N ALA A 29 0.23 0.62 -0.27
CA ALA A 29 0.10 2.05 0.01
C ALA A 29 0.97 2.91 -0.93
N GLU A 30 2.24 2.54 -1.14
CA GLU A 30 3.11 3.23 -2.09
C GLU A 30 2.60 3.14 -3.53
N ALA A 31 2.21 1.95 -3.97
CA ALA A 31 1.67 1.77 -5.32
C ALA A 31 0.41 2.61 -5.53
N LEU A 32 -0.49 2.66 -4.54
CA LEU A 32 -1.67 3.53 -4.61
C LEU A 32 -1.30 5.00 -4.63
N LEU A 33 -0.34 5.44 -3.81
CA LEU A 33 0.16 6.82 -3.81
C LEU A 33 0.67 7.23 -5.20
N GLU A 34 1.50 6.39 -5.83
CA GLU A 34 2.05 6.61 -7.17
C GLU A 34 0.95 6.59 -8.25
N LEU A 35 -0.10 5.80 -8.06
CA LEU A 35 -1.26 5.72 -8.95
C LEU A 35 -2.33 6.79 -8.66
N GLY A 36 -2.05 7.79 -7.82
CA GLY A 36 -2.96 8.91 -7.57
C GLY A 36 -3.96 8.69 -6.43
N GLY A 37 -3.68 7.75 -5.52
CA GLY A 37 -4.43 7.50 -4.29
C GLY A 37 -5.44 6.36 -4.37
N ALA A 38 -5.97 6.06 -5.55
CA ALA A 38 -6.96 4.99 -5.72
C ALA A 38 -6.89 4.31 -7.09
N ALA A 39 -6.86 2.99 -7.13
CA ALA A 39 -6.73 2.22 -8.36
C ALA A 39 -7.44 0.85 -8.30
N HIS A 40 -7.64 0.23 -9.46
CA HIS A 40 -8.11 -1.15 -9.53
C HIS A 40 -7.02 -2.10 -9.00
N ARG A 41 -7.38 -3.12 -8.22
CA ARG A 41 -6.42 -4.06 -7.60
C ARG A 41 -5.45 -4.67 -8.61
N ASP A 42 -5.93 -5.02 -9.81
CA ASP A 42 -5.06 -5.62 -10.83
C ASP A 42 -4.00 -4.65 -11.33
N LEU A 43 -4.33 -3.35 -11.38
CA LEU A 43 -3.37 -2.30 -11.73
C LEU A 43 -2.35 -2.10 -10.62
N VAL A 44 -2.79 -2.11 -9.35
CA VAL A 44 -1.90 -2.06 -8.18
C VAL A 44 -0.93 -3.24 -8.20
N VAL A 45 -1.43 -4.47 -8.37
CA VAL A 45 -0.61 -5.68 -8.41
C VAL A 45 0.38 -5.65 -9.59
N ALA A 46 -0.07 -5.24 -10.79
CA ALA A 46 0.81 -5.10 -11.94
C ALA A 46 1.90 -4.04 -11.71
N HIS A 47 1.56 -2.93 -11.05
CA HIS A 47 2.49 -1.87 -10.70
C HIS A 47 3.55 -2.34 -9.71
N ILE A 48 3.15 -3.05 -8.64
CA ILE A 48 4.08 -3.65 -7.67
C ILE A 48 4.98 -4.68 -8.36
N ALA A 49 4.42 -5.55 -9.21
CA ALA A 49 5.20 -6.53 -9.97
C ALA A 49 6.26 -5.86 -10.85
N LYS A 50 5.88 -4.80 -11.58
CA LYS A 50 6.80 -3.99 -12.39
C LYS A 50 7.92 -3.40 -11.53
N ARG A 51 7.60 -2.83 -10.35
CA ARG A 51 8.61 -2.31 -9.40
C ARG A 51 9.55 -3.39 -8.89
N ARG A 52 9.08 -4.62 -8.74
CA ARG A 52 9.88 -5.80 -8.38
C ARG A 52 10.67 -6.40 -9.56
N GLY A 53 10.60 -5.81 -10.76
CA GLY A 53 11.26 -6.33 -11.96
C GLY A 53 10.57 -7.55 -12.58
N VAL A 54 9.33 -7.83 -12.18
CA VAL A 54 8.53 -8.96 -12.67
C VAL A 54 7.57 -8.49 -13.75
N TYR A 55 7.70 -9.06 -14.95
CA TYR A 55 6.86 -8.68 -16.10
C TYR A 55 5.39 -9.10 -15.94
N ARG A 56 5.16 -10.30 -15.38
CA ARG A 56 3.81 -10.84 -15.18
C ARG A 56 3.63 -11.31 -13.73
N PRO A 57 2.75 -10.68 -12.93
CA PRO A 57 2.49 -11.12 -11.56
C PRO A 57 1.92 -12.55 -11.56
N SER A 58 2.48 -13.40 -10.70
CA SER A 58 1.98 -14.76 -10.47
C SER A 58 0.65 -14.73 -9.70
N GLU A 59 -0.14 -15.79 -9.83
CA GLU A 59 -1.37 -15.96 -9.04
C GLU A 59 -1.11 -15.99 -7.53
N VAL A 60 0.04 -16.53 -7.13
CA VAL A 60 0.48 -16.52 -5.71
C VAL A 60 0.66 -15.07 -5.23
N MET A 61 1.38 -14.23 -5.98
CA MET A 61 1.59 -12.83 -5.61
C MET A 61 0.28 -12.04 -5.57
N ARG A 62 -0.62 -12.27 -6.54
CA ARG A 62 -1.96 -11.67 -6.54
C ARG A 62 -2.71 -12.00 -5.26
N ARG A 63 -2.71 -13.28 -4.89
CA ARG A 63 -3.38 -13.79 -3.69
C ARG A 63 -2.78 -13.21 -2.41
N GLU A 64 -1.46 -13.18 -2.28
CA GLU A 64 -0.78 -12.62 -1.11
C GLU A 64 -1.13 -11.14 -0.90
N LEU A 65 -1.16 -10.34 -1.97
CA LEU A 65 -1.53 -8.92 -1.92
C LEU A 65 -3.02 -8.74 -1.59
N ASP A 66 -3.90 -9.54 -2.18
CA ASP A 66 -5.34 -9.53 -1.88
C ASP A 66 -5.60 -9.88 -0.40
N GLU A 67 -4.97 -10.93 0.12
CA GLU A 67 -5.09 -11.37 1.51
C GLU A 67 -4.54 -10.32 2.48
N ALA A 68 -3.38 -9.72 2.18
CA ALA A 68 -2.82 -8.64 2.99
C ALA A 68 -3.73 -7.41 3.04
N PHE A 69 -4.28 -6.99 1.89
CA PHE A 69 -5.21 -5.87 1.83
C PHE A 69 -6.50 -6.15 2.61
N ALA A 70 -7.08 -7.34 2.42
CA ALA A 70 -8.31 -7.74 3.09
C ALA A 70 -8.13 -7.84 4.60
N ALA A 71 -7.05 -8.48 5.06
CA ALA A 71 -6.71 -8.58 6.49
C ALA A 71 -6.54 -7.20 7.11
N TYR A 72 -5.84 -6.29 6.43
CA TYR A 72 -5.68 -4.92 6.91
C TYR A 72 -7.03 -4.18 7.02
N CYS A 73 -7.91 -4.30 6.01
CA CYS A 73 -9.20 -3.63 6.04
C CYS A 73 -10.15 -4.19 7.11
N LEU A 74 -10.03 -5.47 7.46
CA LEU A 74 -10.79 -6.09 8.56
C LEU A 74 -10.31 -5.58 9.91
N ASP A 75 -9.00 -5.42 10.09
CA ASP A 75 -8.39 -4.95 11.33
C ASP A 75 -8.41 -3.41 11.48
N ALA A 76 -8.65 -2.67 10.38
CA ALA A 76 -8.79 -1.21 10.38
C ALA A 76 -9.97 -0.68 11.23
N GLY A 77 -10.89 -1.56 11.66
CA GLY A 77 -11.90 -1.23 12.68
C GLY A 77 -11.31 -1.04 14.09
N HIS A 78 -10.04 -1.41 14.30
CA HIS A 78 -9.35 -1.22 15.57
C HIS A 78 -8.92 0.26 15.73
N PRO A 79 -9.22 0.93 16.86
CA PRO A 79 -8.88 2.35 17.07
C PRO A 79 -7.38 2.72 16.99
N ARG A 80 -6.50 1.72 16.89
CA ARG A 80 -5.04 1.88 16.80
C ARG A 80 -4.49 1.53 15.42
N ALA A 81 -5.32 0.96 14.54
CA ALA A 81 -4.92 0.70 13.17
C ALA A 81 -4.79 2.02 12.41
N ALA A 82 -3.76 2.11 11.57
CA ALA A 82 -3.32 3.34 10.95
C ALA A 82 -4.29 4.00 9.94
N ASN A 83 -5.52 3.46 9.76
CA ASN A 83 -6.52 3.93 8.81
C ASN A 83 -5.93 4.33 7.45
N LEU A 84 -5.03 3.50 6.89
CA LEU A 84 -4.30 3.81 5.66
C LEU A 84 -5.10 3.47 4.42
N LEU A 85 -5.72 2.29 4.41
CA LEU A 85 -6.35 1.69 3.24
C LEU A 85 -7.83 1.49 3.48
N HIS A 86 -8.63 1.63 2.43
CA HIS A 86 -10.06 1.35 2.47
C HIS A 86 -10.61 0.94 1.10
N ARG A 87 -11.89 0.53 1.09
CA ARG A 87 -12.63 0.16 -0.12
C ARG A 87 -13.69 1.22 -0.41
N PRO A 88 -13.50 2.08 -1.42
CA PRO A 88 -14.37 3.24 -1.63
C PRO A 88 -15.81 2.84 -2.02
N TYR A 89 -16.00 1.65 -2.60
CA TYR A 89 -17.31 1.15 -3.03
C TYR A 89 -17.76 -0.10 -2.26
N GLY A 90 -17.24 -0.31 -1.05
CA GLY A 90 -17.68 -1.36 -0.14
C GLY A 90 -17.04 -2.75 -0.32
N PRO A 91 -17.56 -3.78 0.37
CA PRO A 91 -16.91 -5.09 0.60
C PRO A 91 -16.75 -6.01 -0.63
N HIS A 92 -17.20 -5.61 -1.81
CA HIS A 92 -16.96 -6.35 -3.06
C HIS A 92 -16.21 -5.52 -4.10
N SER A 93 -15.85 -4.27 -3.77
CA SER A 93 -15.05 -3.41 -4.64
C SER A 93 -13.70 -4.05 -4.95
N ARG A 94 -13.38 -4.11 -6.24
CA ARG A 94 -12.01 -4.40 -6.74
C ARG A 94 -11.13 -3.15 -6.76
N ARG A 95 -11.69 -1.99 -6.44
CA ARG A 95 -10.94 -0.75 -6.29
C ARG A 95 -10.42 -0.64 -4.87
N TRP A 96 -9.12 -0.39 -4.76
CA TRP A 96 -8.41 -0.11 -3.52
C TRP A 96 -8.05 1.37 -3.47
N ALA A 97 -8.02 1.93 -2.27
CA ALA A 97 -7.71 3.33 -2.08
C ALA A 97 -6.98 3.58 -0.76
N LEU A 98 -6.13 4.59 -0.76
CA LEU A 98 -5.70 5.27 0.46
C LEU A 98 -6.88 6.05 1.04
N THR A 99 -6.98 6.18 2.35
CA THR A 99 -7.87 7.18 2.95
C THR A 99 -7.37 8.59 2.62
N ASP A 100 -8.25 9.58 2.64
CA ASP A 100 -7.88 10.98 2.34
C ASP A 100 -6.78 11.48 3.30
N GLN A 101 -6.88 11.10 4.58
CA GLN A 101 -5.88 11.40 5.59
C GLN A 101 -4.52 10.78 5.24
N ALA A 102 -4.49 9.49 4.89
CA ALA A 102 -3.25 8.80 4.54
C ALA A 102 -2.64 9.34 3.25
N TYR A 103 -3.46 9.64 2.24
CA TYR A 103 -3.01 10.22 0.99
C TYR A 103 -2.35 11.59 1.22
N GLY A 104 -2.97 12.47 1.99
CA GLY A 104 -2.42 13.78 2.33
C GLY A 104 -1.10 13.68 3.10
N MET A 105 -1.05 12.82 4.12
CA MET A 105 0.16 12.57 4.92
C MET A 105 1.32 12.08 4.05
N LEU A 106 1.10 11.04 3.25
CA LEU A 106 2.13 10.42 2.41
C LEU A 106 2.61 11.35 1.29
N ARG A 107 1.70 12.11 0.66
CA ARG A 107 2.07 13.13 -0.33
C ARG A 107 2.91 14.25 0.26
N GLY A 108 2.55 14.74 1.45
CA GLY A 108 3.30 15.80 2.14
C GLY A 108 4.74 15.37 2.48
N GLN A 109 4.91 14.11 2.88
CA GLN A 109 6.22 13.55 3.20
C GLN A 109 7.10 13.31 1.97
N ALA A 110 6.52 12.80 0.88
CA ALA A 110 7.23 12.65 -0.39
C ALA A 110 7.80 13.99 -0.89
N ALA A 111 7.05 15.09 -0.70
CA ALA A 111 7.50 16.43 -1.03
C ALA A 111 8.59 16.98 -0.08
N ALA A 112 8.58 16.57 1.20
CA ALA A 112 9.57 16.99 2.19
C ALA A 112 10.91 16.26 2.03
N GLY A 113 10.90 15.00 1.60
CA GLY A 113 12.13 14.21 1.35
C GLY A 113 12.83 14.51 0.03
N ALA A 114 12.23 15.32 -0.84
CA ALA A 114 12.80 15.73 -2.13
C ALA A 114 13.56 17.07 -2.08
N ARG A 115 13.63 17.71 -0.90
CA ARG A 115 14.43 18.93 -0.65
C ARG A 115 15.71 18.59 0.09
#